data_AF-A0A2V6U2M1-F1
#
_entry.id   AF-A0A2V6U2M1-F1
#
_cell.length_a   1.000
_cell.length_b   1.000
_cell.length_c   1.000
_cell.angle_alpha   90.00
_cell.angle_beta   90.00
_cell.angle_gamma   90.00
#
_symmetry.space_group_name_H-M   'P 1'
#
loop_
_entity.id
_entity.type
_entity.pdbx_description
1 polymer ?
#
loop_
_entity_poly.entity_id
_entity_poly.type
_entity_poly.pdbx_seq_one_letter_code
_entity_poly.pdbx_strand_id
1 'polypeptide(L)'
;MTLDQLPQPVQQTINQESQGRTVGTIKQEARGGKTFYVAEITDQNGKKSHVRVNEDGSLMQGRSARRHDSSSKTSSDTAPSTTK
;
A
#
# COMPACT_ATOMS: atom_id res chain seq x y z
N MET A 1 -15.12 -5.27 -2.84
CA MET A 1 -14.57 -3.93 -3.16
C MET A 1 -13.55 -4.09 -4.27
N THR A 2 -13.44 -3.09 -5.14
CA THR A 2 -12.54 -3.09 -6.30
C THR A 2 -11.34 -2.20 -6.05
N LEU A 3 -10.27 -2.37 -6.84
CA LEU A 3 -9.05 -1.56 -6.72
C LEU A 3 -9.36 -0.06 -6.78
N ASP A 4 -10.31 0.34 -7.62
CA ASP A 4 -10.70 1.74 -7.84
C ASP A 4 -11.33 2.42 -6.62
N GLN A 5 -11.84 1.62 -5.66
CA GLN A 5 -12.41 2.13 -4.41
C GLN A 5 -11.35 2.39 -3.35
N LEU A 6 -10.10 1.98 -3.58
CA LEU A 6 -9.02 2.15 -2.63
C LEU A 6 -8.35 3.52 -2.79
N PRO A 7 -7.68 4.02 -1.74
CA PRO A 7 -6.82 5.18 -1.87
C PRO A 7 -5.74 4.95 -2.96
N GLN A 8 -5.43 5.98 -3.73
CA GLN A 8 -4.35 5.97 -4.73
C GLN A 8 -3.04 5.30 -4.27
N PRO A 9 -2.51 5.59 -3.06
CA PRO A 9 -1.28 4.92 -2.60
C PRO A 9 -1.46 3.41 -2.43
N VAL A 10 -2.63 2.95 -1.97
CA VAL A 10 -2.95 1.52 -1.84
C VAL A 10 -3.03 0.84 -3.21
N GLN A 11 -3.66 1.50 -4.18
CA GLN A 11 -3.75 0.99 -5.55
C GLN A 11 -2.36 0.78 -6.17
N GLN A 12 -1.48 1.77 -6.01
CA GLN A 12 -0.11 1.69 -6.50
C GLN A 12 0.66 0.56 -5.84
N THR A 13 0.58 0.41 -4.52
CA THR A 13 1.25 -0.67 -3.79
C THR A 13 0.75 -2.05 -4.23
N ILE A 14 -0.57 -2.24 -4.35
CA ILE A 14 -1.13 -3.52 -4.81
C ILE A 14 -0.70 -3.82 -6.25
N ASN A 15 -0.71 -2.82 -7.14
CA ASN A 15 -0.26 -3.00 -8.52
C ASN A 15 1.24 -3.37 -8.58
N GLN A 16 2.08 -2.68 -7.80
CA GLN A 16 3.50 -3.00 -7.70
C GLN A 16 3.72 -4.42 -7.14
N GLU A 17 3.03 -4.81 -6.07
CA GLU A 17 3.17 -6.15 -5.48
C GLU A 17 2.61 -7.26 -6.38
N SER A 18 1.54 -6.95 -7.13
CA SER A 18 1.01 -7.87 -8.12
C SER A 18 2.04 -8.19 -9.19
N GLN A 19 2.95 -7.28 -9.52
CA GLN A 19 3.93 -7.45 -10.61
C GLN A 19 3.24 -7.88 -11.92
N GLY A 20 2.03 -7.39 -12.17
CA GLY A 20 1.22 -7.77 -13.36
C GLY A 20 0.48 -9.11 -13.24
N ARG A 21 0.43 -9.71 -12.05
CA ARG A 21 -0.37 -10.92 -11.78
C ARG A 21 -1.85 -10.59 -11.60
N THR A 22 -2.69 -11.62 -11.61
CA THR A 22 -4.13 -11.48 -11.38
C THR A 22 -4.42 -11.11 -9.93
N VAL A 23 -4.82 -9.85 -9.73
CA VAL A 23 -5.43 -9.39 -8.49
C VAL A 23 -6.87 -9.92 -8.45
N GLY A 24 -7.17 -10.74 -7.46
CA GLY A 24 -8.48 -11.31 -7.22
C GLY A 24 -9.29 -10.46 -6.26
N THR A 25 -9.73 -11.08 -5.16
CA THR A 25 -10.60 -10.41 -4.19
C THR A 25 -9.81 -9.43 -3.32
N ILE A 26 -10.35 -8.22 -3.16
CA ILE A 26 -9.86 -7.23 -2.20
C ILE A 26 -10.84 -7.16 -1.03
N LYS A 27 -10.30 -7.20 0.19
CA LYS A 27 -11.05 -7.04 1.45
C LYS A 27 -10.50 -5.85 2.24
N GLN A 28 -11.38 -5.14 2.92
CA GLN A 28 -11.01 -4.14 3.90
C GLN A 28 -11.26 -4.72 5.29
N GLU A 29 -10.28 -4.55 6.16
CA GLU A 29 -10.37 -4.94 7.56
C GLU A 29 -9.98 -3.76 8.43
N ALA A 30 -10.62 -3.66 9.59
CA ALA A 30 -10.27 -2.68 10.60
C ALA A 30 -9.89 -3.41 11.89
N ARG A 31 -8.70 -3.11 12.44
CA ARG A 31 -8.21 -3.72 13.68
C ARG A 31 -7.58 -2.65 14.56
N GLY A 32 -8.06 -2.55 15.80
CA GLY A 32 -7.53 -1.60 16.78
C GLY A 32 -7.66 -0.13 16.34
N GLY A 33 -8.74 0.22 15.64
CA GLY A 33 -8.97 1.57 15.11
C GLY A 33 -8.18 1.91 13.85
N LYS A 34 -7.43 0.95 13.28
CA LYS A 34 -6.69 1.14 12.02
C LYS A 34 -7.32 0.32 10.90
N THR A 35 -7.54 0.96 9.75
CA THR A 35 -8.04 0.32 8.53
C THR A 35 -6.87 -0.15 7.68
N PHE A 36 -6.96 -1.38 7.18
CA PHE A 36 -6.03 -1.94 6.21
C PHE A 36 -6.79 -2.75 5.16
N TYR A 37 -6.16 -2.91 4.02
CA TYR A 37 -6.69 -3.57 2.85
C TYR A 37 -5.90 -4.85 2.58
N VAL A 38 -6.58 -5.91 2.19
CA VAL A 38 -6.02 -7.22 1.89
C VAL A 38 -6.37 -7.57 0.46
N ALA A 39 -5.37 -7.63 -0.42
CA ALA A 39 -5.52 -8.03 -1.80
C ALA A 39 -5.06 -9.48 -1.99
N GLU A 40 -5.92 -10.31 -2.59
CA GLU A 40 -5.55 -11.65 -3.03
C GLU A 40 -4.90 -11.59 -4.41
N ILE A 41 -3.72 -12.17 -4.54
CA ILE A 41 -2.94 -12.20 -5.78
C ILE A 41 -2.74 -13.67 -6.14
N THR A 42 -3.17 -14.04 -7.34
CA THR A 42 -3.00 -15.41 -7.84
C THR A 42 -1.84 -15.44 -8.84
N ASP A 43 -0.82 -16.24 -8.52
CA ASP A 43 0.28 -16.53 -9.42
C ASP A 43 -0.18 -17.37 -10.62
N GLN A 44 0.64 -17.40 -11.68
CA GLN A 44 0.46 -18.27 -12.84
C GLN A 44 0.40 -19.77 -12.47
N ASN A 45 0.98 -20.14 -11.32
CA ASN A 45 0.95 -21.50 -10.77
C ASN A 45 -0.33 -21.80 -9.95
N GLY A 46 -1.29 -20.86 -9.89
CA GLY A 46 -2.48 -20.98 -9.05
C GLY A 46 -2.23 -20.78 -7.55
N LYS A 47 -1.02 -20.34 -7.17
CA LYS A 47 -0.70 -20.03 -5.77
C LYS A 47 -1.32 -18.69 -5.39
N LYS A 48 -2.06 -18.68 -4.29
CA LYS A 48 -2.71 -17.48 -3.75
C LYS A 48 -1.84 -16.85 -2.68
N SER A 49 -1.50 -15.59 -2.88
CA SER A 49 -0.77 -14.77 -1.92
C SER A 49 -1.66 -13.62 -1.45
N HIS A 50 -1.56 -13.25 -0.18
CA HIS A 50 -2.30 -12.13 0.38
C HIS A 50 -1.37 -10.97 0.69
N VAL A 51 -1.63 -9.83 0.07
CA VAL A 51 -0.89 -8.59 0.30
C VAL A 51 -1.73 -7.70 1.21
N ARG A 52 -1.16 -7.31 2.35
CA ARG A 52 -1.80 -6.40 3.29
C ARG A 52 -1.19 -5.01 3.15
N VAL A 53 -2.01 -4.00 2.95
CA VAL A 53 -1.60 -2.61 2.75
C VAL A 53 -2.43 -1.73 3.68
N ASN A 54 -1.77 -0.86 4.42
CA ASN A 54 -2.43 0.15 5.24
C ASN A 54 -3.05 1.24 4.34
N GLU A 55 -3.95 2.05 4.89
CA GLU A 55 -4.60 3.14 4.16
C GLU A 55 -3.64 4.20 3.57
N ASP A 56 -2.47 4.35 4.18
CA ASP A 56 -1.38 5.22 3.71
C ASP A 56 -0.57 4.63 2.53
N GLY A 57 -0.85 3.38 2.12
CA GLY A 57 -0.09 2.65 1.10
C GLY A 57 1.06 1.81 1.65
N SER A 58 1.29 1.81 2.97
CA SER A 58 2.36 1.04 3.60
C SER A 58 2.05 -0.45 3.59
N LEU A 59 2.97 -1.25 3.05
CA LEU A 59 2.88 -2.72 3.07
C LEU A 59 3.03 -3.26 4.49
N MET A 60 1.98 -3.94 4.95
CA MET A 60 1.96 -4.65 6.23
C MET A 60 2.41 -6.11 6.02
N GLN A 61 3.62 -6.30 5.47
CA GLN A 61 4.15 -7.63 5.22
C GLN A 61 4.88 -8.17 6.45
N GLY A 62 4.37 -9.28 6.99
CA GLY A 62 5.11 -10.10 7.94
C GLY A 62 6.41 -10.60 7.30
N ARG A 63 7.53 -9.98 7.68
CA ARG A 63 8.91 -10.39 7.41
C ARG A 63 9.25 -10.65 5.94
N SER A 64 9.37 -9.60 5.15
CA SER A 64 10.45 -9.51 4.16
C SER A 64 10.76 -8.04 3.88
N ALA A 65 11.66 -7.50 4.69
CA ALA A 65 12.34 -6.26 4.40
C ALA A 65 13.11 -6.42 3.09
N ARG A 66 12.55 -5.91 1.99
CA ARG A 66 13.34 -5.55 0.80
C ARG A 66 13.16 -4.06 0.56
N ARG A 67 14.08 -3.34 1.20
CA ARG A 67 14.63 -2.02 0.83
C ARG A 67 14.03 -1.40 -0.44
N HIS A 68 13.24 -0.36 -0.25
CA HIS A 68 13.19 0.81 -1.13
C HIS A 68 12.70 1.98 -0.26
N ASP A 69 13.55 2.51 0.61
CA ASP A 69 14.19 3.82 0.42
C ASP A 69 13.50 4.78 -0.58
N SER A 70 13.27 6.00 -0.10
CA SER A 70 12.90 7.22 -0.83
C SER A 70 11.46 7.38 -1.38
N SER A 71 10.53 7.73 -0.50
CA SER A 71 9.83 9.03 -0.66
C SER A 71 9.31 9.52 0.69
N SER A 72 10.24 9.97 1.52
CA SER A 72 9.97 11.09 2.41
C SER A 72 9.46 12.27 1.57
N LYS A 73 8.15 12.35 1.32
CA LYS A 73 7.49 13.66 1.27
C LYS A 73 7.28 14.08 2.71
N THR A 74 8.40 14.31 3.39
CA THR A 74 8.47 15.20 4.53
C THR A 74 8.18 16.57 3.96
N SER A 75 6.94 17.01 4.11
CA SER A 75 6.65 18.43 4.22
C SER A 75 7.44 18.93 5.43
N SER A 76 8.65 19.44 5.21
CA SER A 76 9.34 20.31 6.16
C SER A 76 9.76 21.55 5.39
N ASP A 77 8.88 22.53 5.43
CA ASP A 77 9.21 23.88 5.87
C ASP A 77 10.49 24.50 5.29
N THR A 78 10.31 25.28 4.21
CA THR A 78 11.08 26.53 4.05
C THR A 78 10.07 27.65 3.80
N ALA A 79 9.33 28.01 4.84
CA ALA A 79 9.05 29.42 5.05
C ALA A 79 10.35 30.06 5.57
N PRO A 80 10.71 31.23 5.04
CA PRO A 80 10.95 32.31 5.98
C PRO A 80 9.95 33.42 5.69
N SER A 81 8.91 33.51 6.52
CA SER A 81 8.28 34.80 6.76
C SER A 81 9.25 35.68 7.56
N THR A 82 9.33 36.96 7.15
CA THR A 82 9.51 38.16 8.01
C THR A 82 10.91 38.82 8.03
N THR A 83 10.98 39.96 7.32
CA THR A 83 11.38 41.31 7.78
C THR A 83 12.65 41.49 8.61
N LYS A 84 13.58 42.30 8.07
CA LYS A 84 14.08 43.53 8.71
C LYS A 84 14.46 44.56 7.66
#